data_AF-A0A261VKL5-F1
#
_entry.id   AF-A0A261VKL5-F1
#
_cell.length_a   1.000
_cell.length_b   1.000
_cell.length_c   1.000
_cell.angle_alpha   90.00
_cell.angle_beta   90.00
_cell.angle_gamma   90.00
#
_symmetry.space_group_name_H-M   'P 1'
#
loop_
_entity.id
_entity.type
_entity.pdbx_description
1 polymer ?
#
loop_
_entity_poly.entity_id
_entity_poly.type
_entity_poly.pdbx_seq_one_letter_code
_entity_poly.pdbx_strand_id
1 'polypeptide(L)'
;MMAGCLAALLLGGCSVSGHNFDGGKLSTLTPGLSTLNDATRALGALPDQVYGRPDGGQVVLWRSQITFVTDGFYSRKEALLQFGPDGRLVRLLNTTNILLEPWEREKLLGPAPQPPAVAAAAAAPPPGLEVIVIPGPAETAAR
;
A
#
# COMPACT_ATOMS: atom_id res chain seq x y z
N MET A 1 3.94 -51.36 17.39
CA MET A 1 4.33 -49.99 16.95
C MET A 1 3.23 -49.40 16.09
N MET A 2 2.16 -48.80 16.65
CA MET A 2 1.18 -48.02 15.83
C MET A 2 0.14 -47.24 16.67
N ALA A 3 0.50 -46.71 17.85
CA ALA A 3 -0.45 -45.97 18.70
C ALA A 3 -0.10 -44.47 18.87
N GLY A 4 1.00 -44.00 18.29
CA GLY A 4 1.46 -42.61 18.47
C GLY A 4 0.97 -41.62 17.41
N CYS A 5 0.47 -42.08 16.26
CA CYS A 5 0.16 -41.18 15.13
C CYS A 5 -1.25 -40.55 15.18
N LEU A 6 -2.17 -41.04 16.01
CA LEU A 6 -3.54 -40.55 16.02
C LEU A 6 -3.74 -39.28 16.88
N ALA A 7 -2.81 -38.98 17.79
CA ALA A 7 -2.90 -37.81 18.67
C ALA A 7 -2.57 -36.48 17.96
N ALA A 8 -1.90 -36.51 16.80
CA ALA A 8 -1.55 -35.30 16.04
C ALA A 8 -2.71 -34.74 15.20
N LEU A 9 -3.79 -35.50 15.00
CA LEU A 9 -4.94 -35.10 14.17
C LEU A 9 -6.03 -34.34 14.94
N LEU A 10 -5.87 -34.14 16.25
CA LEU A 10 -6.84 -33.47 17.14
C LEU A 10 -6.43 -32.04 17.55
N LEU A 11 -5.38 -31.47 16.93
CA LEU A 11 -5.02 -30.07 17.09
C LEU A 11 -6.02 -29.19 16.31
N GLY A 12 -7.24 -29.07 16.84
CA GLY A 12 -8.18 -28.00 16.45
C GLY A 12 -7.47 -26.67 16.66
N GLY A 13 -7.04 -26.05 15.56
CA GLY A 13 -6.10 -24.95 15.59
C GLY A 13 -6.73 -23.64 16.03
N CYS A 14 -6.61 -23.30 17.31
CA CYS A 14 -6.72 -21.91 17.75
C CYS A 14 -5.47 -21.17 17.27
N SER A 15 -5.63 -20.16 16.42
CA SER A 15 -4.51 -19.32 15.99
C SER A 15 -4.85 -17.84 16.19
N VAL A 16 -3.88 -17.11 16.72
CA VAL A 16 -3.90 -15.65 16.86
C VAL A 16 -2.60 -15.13 16.29
N SER A 17 -2.67 -14.15 15.41
CA SER A 17 -1.49 -13.50 14.83
C SER A 17 -1.67 -12.00 14.69
N GLY A 18 -0.54 -11.28 14.73
CA GLY A 18 -0.47 -9.83 14.73
C GLY A 18 -0.90 -9.19 16.05
N HIS A 19 -1.17 -7.88 16.00
CA HIS A 19 -1.54 -7.06 17.17
C HIS A 19 -2.96 -6.54 17.00
N ASN A 20 -3.85 -6.76 17.98
CA ASN A 20 -5.17 -6.15 17.94
C ASN A 20 -5.04 -4.62 18.06
N PHE A 21 -5.75 -3.88 17.21
CA PHE A 21 -5.64 -2.43 17.11
C PHE A 21 -7.01 -1.77 16.91
N ASP A 22 -7.17 -0.52 17.32
CA ASP A 22 -8.41 0.23 17.14
C ASP A 22 -8.51 0.83 15.73
N GLY A 23 -9.15 0.10 14.81
CA GLY A 23 -9.38 0.57 13.45
C GLY A 23 -10.29 1.79 13.35
N GLY A 24 -11.18 2.02 14.33
CA GLY A 24 -12.04 3.19 14.38
C GLY A 24 -11.28 4.48 14.65
N LYS A 25 -10.04 4.39 15.16
CA LYS A 25 -9.16 5.55 15.39
C LYS A 25 -8.36 5.95 14.15
N LEU A 26 -8.49 5.23 13.03
CA LEU A 26 -7.83 5.63 11.77
C LEU A 26 -8.22 7.05 11.36
N SER A 27 -9.47 7.48 11.55
CA SER A 27 -9.96 8.81 11.16
C SER A 27 -9.37 9.96 12.00
N THR A 28 -8.77 9.65 13.14
CA THR A 28 -8.03 10.63 13.96
C THR A 28 -6.68 11.00 13.36
N LEU A 29 -6.15 10.15 12.47
CA LEU A 29 -4.92 10.43 11.76
C LEU A 29 -5.13 11.51 10.71
N THR A 30 -4.09 12.32 10.51
CA THR A 30 -4.12 13.45 9.59
C THR A 30 -2.94 13.33 8.63
N PRO A 31 -3.19 13.10 7.34
CA PRO A 31 -2.16 13.12 6.31
C PRO A 31 -1.36 14.43 6.33
N GLY A 32 -0.05 14.33 6.10
CA GLY A 32 0.90 15.44 6.16
C GLY A 32 1.29 15.89 7.57
N LEU A 33 0.65 15.35 8.63
CA LEU A 33 0.94 15.72 10.01
C LEU A 33 1.32 14.51 10.87
N SER A 34 0.47 13.49 10.91
CA SER A 34 0.63 12.33 11.79
C SER A 34 1.88 11.54 11.47
N THR A 35 2.64 11.17 12.49
CA THR A 35 3.83 10.32 12.37
C THR A 35 3.50 8.85 12.63
N LEU A 36 4.47 7.95 12.42
CA LEU A 36 4.32 6.54 12.81
C LEU A 36 4.03 6.38 14.31
N ASN A 37 4.65 7.22 15.16
CA ASN A 37 4.43 7.18 16.60
C ASN A 37 2.99 7.62 16.95
N ASP A 38 2.48 8.65 16.27
CA ASP A 38 1.08 9.08 16.44
C ASP A 38 0.11 7.99 16.01
N ALA A 39 0.39 7.30 14.90
CA ALA A 39 -0.41 6.17 14.44
C ALA A 39 -0.40 5.01 15.44
N THR A 40 0.78 4.65 15.96
CA THR A 40 0.92 3.61 16.99
C THR A 40 0.11 3.96 18.24
N ARG A 41 0.18 5.22 18.69
CA ARG A 41 -0.57 5.70 19.85
C ARG A 41 -2.07 5.73 19.61
N ALA A 42 -2.51 6.22 18.46
CA ALA A 42 -3.93 6.32 18.11
C ALA A 42 -4.58 4.94 17.93
N LEU A 43 -3.89 4.02 17.27
CA LEU A 43 -4.37 2.66 17.02
C LEU A 43 -4.18 1.74 18.24
N GLY A 44 -3.44 2.19 19.26
CA GLY A 44 -3.21 1.46 20.50
C GLY A 44 -2.36 0.20 20.34
N ALA A 45 -1.60 0.09 19.24
CA ALA A 45 -0.85 -1.11 18.91
C ALA A 45 0.36 -0.80 18.02
N LEU A 46 1.42 -1.59 18.18
CA LEU A 46 2.55 -1.59 17.26
C LEU A 46 2.14 -2.19 15.90
N PRO A 47 2.77 -1.76 14.80
CA PRO A 47 2.54 -2.36 13.50
C PRO A 47 2.97 -3.82 13.48
N ASP A 48 2.30 -4.62 12.67
CA ASP A 48 2.65 -6.01 12.40
C ASP A 48 3.86 -6.10 11.47
N GLN A 49 3.91 -5.26 10.42
CA GLN A 49 5.00 -5.22 9.45
C GLN A 49 5.32 -3.79 8.99
N VAL A 50 6.58 -3.54 8.65
CA VAL A 50 7.07 -2.28 8.07
C VAL A 50 7.87 -2.62 6.81
N TYR A 51 7.45 -2.06 5.68
CA TYR A 51 8.08 -2.23 4.38
C TYR A 51 8.76 -0.93 3.95
N GLY A 52 10.08 -0.91 3.88
CA GLY A 52 10.83 0.21 3.32
C GLY A 52 10.63 0.33 1.81
N ARG A 53 10.61 1.56 1.30
CA ARG A 53 10.45 1.86 -0.13
C ARG A 53 11.69 2.60 -0.66
N PRO A 54 12.08 2.43 -1.94
CA PRO A 54 13.27 3.08 -2.50
C PRO A 54 13.27 4.61 -2.48
N ASP A 55 12.10 5.24 -2.35
CA ASP A 55 11.92 6.70 -2.22
C ASP A 55 12.21 7.23 -0.80
N GLY A 56 12.68 6.35 0.11
CA GLY A 56 12.92 6.66 1.52
C GLY A 56 11.66 6.66 2.39
N GLY A 57 10.49 6.48 1.79
CA GLY A 57 9.24 6.28 2.51
C GLY A 57 9.09 4.85 3.02
N GLN A 58 7.97 4.60 3.70
CA GLN A 58 7.65 3.28 4.23
C GLN A 58 6.15 3.00 4.15
N VAL A 59 5.81 1.72 3.97
CA VAL A 59 4.45 1.21 4.08
C VAL A 59 4.35 0.38 5.34
N VAL A 60 3.36 0.65 6.18
CA VAL A 60 3.23 0.04 7.49
C VAL A 60 1.89 -0.68 7.57
N LEU A 61 1.92 -1.94 8.00
CA LEU A 61 0.77 -2.80 8.15
C LEU A 61 0.43 -2.98 9.61
N TRP A 62 -0.81 -2.67 9.97
CA TRP A 62 -1.47 -3.21 11.17
C TRP A 62 -2.34 -4.38 10.74
N ARG A 63 -2.18 -5.51 11.41
CA ARG A 63 -2.94 -6.73 11.15
C ARG A 63 -3.27 -7.42 12.46
N SER A 64 -4.49 -7.91 12.56
CA SER A 64 -4.94 -8.77 13.64
C SER A 64 -5.81 -9.87 13.04
N GLN A 65 -5.47 -11.12 13.33
CA GLN A 65 -6.23 -12.29 12.88
C GLN A 65 -6.42 -13.26 14.04
N ILE A 66 -7.64 -13.78 14.17
CA ILE A 66 -8.03 -14.76 15.18
C ILE A 66 -8.91 -15.83 14.50
N THR A 67 -8.55 -17.10 14.70
CA THR A 67 -9.29 -18.25 14.18
C THR A 67 -9.51 -19.30 15.28
N PHE A 68 -10.75 -19.76 15.47
CA PHE A 68 -11.13 -20.89 16.34
C PHE A 68 -11.91 -21.93 15.51
N VAL A 69 -11.46 -23.19 15.50
CA VAL A 69 -11.90 -24.22 14.52
C VAL A 69 -12.92 -25.23 15.11
N THR A 70 -13.22 -25.21 16.40
CA THR A 70 -14.23 -26.14 16.97
C THR A 70 -15.68 -25.69 16.73
N ASP A 71 -15.93 -24.38 16.67
CA ASP A 71 -17.25 -23.77 16.42
C ASP A 71 -17.20 -22.59 15.42
N GLY A 72 -16.11 -22.47 14.65
CA GLY A 72 -16.03 -21.60 13.46
C GLY A 72 -16.07 -20.08 13.70
N PHE A 73 -15.13 -19.54 14.48
CA PHE A 73 -14.95 -18.09 14.58
C PHE A 73 -13.73 -17.65 13.77
N TYR A 74 -13.93 -16.70 12.85
CA TYR A 74 -12.88 -16.05 12.09
C TYR A 74 -13.04 -14.53 12.19
N SER A 75 -11.99 -13.86 12.65
CA SER A 75 -11.92 -12.41 12.65
C SER A 75 -10.57 -11.98 12.10
N ARG A 76 -10.59 -11.06 11.13
CA ARG A 76 -9.40 -10.45 10.55
C ARG A 76 -9.67 -8.98 10.35
N LYS A 77 -8.73 -8.12 10.72
CA LYS A 77 -8.73 -6.70 10.37
C LYS A 77 -7.33 -6.24 10.00
N GLU A 78 -7.25 -5.36 9.00
CA GLU A 78 -5.98 -4.83 8.51
C GLU A 78 -6.10 -3.36 8.12
N ALA A 79 -5.03 -2.62 8.34
CA ALA A 79 -4.87 -1.24 7.88
C ALA A 79 -3.46 -1.05 7.33
N LEU A 80 -3.36 -0.54 6.10
CA LEU A 80 -2.11 -0.32 5.41
C LEU A 80 -1.90 1.18 5.22
N LEU A 81 -0.92 1.75 5.93
CA LEU A 81 -0.61 3.19 5.90
C LEU A 81 0.69 3.44 5.16
N GLN A 82 0.74 4.48 4.35
CA GLN A 82 1.97 4.96 3.72
C GLN A 82 2.50 6.17 4.49
N PHE A 83 3.77 6.14 4.84
CA PHE A 83 4.51 7.27 5.38
C PHE A 83 5.60 7.72 4.39
N GLY A 84 5.82 9.03 4.33
CA GLY A 84 6.82 9.65 3.48
C GLY A 84 8.23 9.54 4.06
N PRO A 85 9.26 9.97 3.30
CA PRO A 85 10.64 10.03 3.78
C PRO A 85 10.83 11.02 4.94
N ASP A 86 9.89 11.95 5.11
CA ASP A 86 9.79 12.87 6.24
C ASP A 86 9.19 12.23 7.51
N GLY A 87 8.82 10.94 7.44
CA GLY A 87 8.22 10.19 8.55
C GLY A 87 6.75 10.51 8.82
N ARG A 88 6.10 11.29 7.93
CA ARG A 88 4.70 11.69 8.08
C ARG A 88 3.77 10.84 7.24
N LEU A 89 2.54 10.69 7.70
CA LEU A 89 1.48 9.94 7.03
C LEU A 89 1.20 10.61 5.69
N VAL A 90 1.39 9.90 4.60
CA VAL A 90 1.01 10.33 3.26
C VAL A 90 -0.44 9.98 3.02
N ARG A 91 -0.81 8.72 3.25
CA ARG A 91 -2.18 8.23 3.02
C ARG A 91 -2.45 6.86 3.63
N LEU A 92 -3.74 6.55 3.78
CA LEU A 92 -4.27 5.21 3.92
C LEU A 92 -4.33 4.54 2.54
N LEU A 93 -3.64 3.41 2.39
CA LEU A 93 -3.60 2.64 1.15
C LEU A 93 -4.75 1.64 1.06
N ASN A 94 -5.02 0.92 2.15
CA ASN A 94 -6.04 -0.12 2.17
C ASN A 94 -6.52 -0.40 3.60
N THR A 95 -7.76 -0.89 3.71
CA THR A 95 -8.35 -1.44 4.94
C THR A 95 -9.11 -2.73 4.63
N THR A 96 -8.96 -3.72 5.49
CA THR A 96 -9.74 -4.97 5.43
C THR A 96 -10.59 -5.09 6.69
N ASN A 97 -11.90 -5.26 6.54
CA ASN A 97 -12.85 -5.45 7.65
C ASN A 97 -12.77 -4.37 8.75
N ILE A 98 -12.60 -3.11 8.35
CA ILE A 98 -12.70 -1.96 9.24
C ILE A 98 -13.85 -1.09 8.76
N LEU A 99 -14.76 -0.75 9.66
CA LEU A 99 -15.81 0.21 9.40
C LEU A 99 -15.21 1.62 9.45
N LEU A 100 -15.09 2.25 8.28
CA LEU A 100 -14.81 3.68 8.14
C LEU A 100 -15.91 4.28 7.30
N GLU A 101 -16.41 5.42 7.74
CA GLU A 101 -17.35 6.21 6.97
C GLU A 101 -16.70 6.67 5.64
N PRO A 102 -17.47 6.87 4.57
CA PRO A 102 -16.92 7.27 3.28
C PRO A 102 -16.05 8.53 3.35
N TRP A 103 -16.51 9.54 4.10
CA TRP A 103 -15.82 10.82 4.27
C TRP A 103 -14.53 10.71 5.10
N GLU A 104 -14.48 9.80 6.08
CA GLU A 104 -13.26 9.54 6.85
C GLU A 104 -12.19 8.89 5.98
N ARG A 105 -12.60 7.93 5.15
CA ARG A 105 -11.71 7.28 4.20
C ARG A 105 -11.15 8.30 3.22
N GLU A 106 -11.98 9.17 2.66
CA GLU A 106 -11.56 10.20 1.72
C GLU A 106 -10.54 11.16 2.33
N LYS A 107 -10.76 11.63 3.56
CA LYS A 107 -9.77 12.43 4.32
C LYS A 107 -8.42 11.74 4.41
N LEU A 108 -8.40 10.42 4.62
CA LEU A 108 -7.18 9.64 4.82
C LEU A 108 -6.45 9.30 3.51
N LEU A 109 -7.04 9.51 2.35
CA LEU A 109 -6.38 9.29 1.06
C LEU A 109 -5.23 10.27 0.80
N GLY A 110 -5.18 11.38 1.55
CA GLY A 110 -4.17 12.42 1.41
C GLY A 110 -4.24 13.13 0.05
N PRO A 111 -3.24 13.98 -0.26
CA PRO A 111 -3.15 14.63 -1.56
C PRO A 111 -3.08 13.57 -2.68
N ALA A 112 -3.73 13.86 -3.81
CA ALA A 112 -3.68 12.97 -4.98
C ALA A 112 -2.22 12.64 -5.33
N PRO A 113 -1.90 11.37 -5.71
CA PRO A 113 -0.55 10.99 -6.08
C PRO A 113 -0.03 11.92 -7.18
N GLN A 114 1.04 12.68 -6.90
CA GLN A 114 1.71 13.42 -7.96
C GLN A 114 2.32 12.40 -8.93
N PRO A 115 2.02 12.47 -10.24
CA PRO A 115 2.72 11.67 -11.23
C PRO A 115 4.23 11.88 -11.09
N PRO A 116 5.05 10.84 -11.27
CA PRO A 116 6.49 11.01 -11.22
C PRO A 116 6.91 12.05 -12.27
N ALA A 117 7.78 13.00 -11.89
CA ALA A 117 8.17 14.14 -12.74
C ALA A 117 8.70 13.72 -14.14
N VAL A 118 9.18 12.49 -14.29
CA VAL A 118 9.54 11.88 -15.58
C VAL A 118 8.37 11.77 -16.56
N ALA A 119 7.13 11.59 -16.08
CA ALA A 119 5.95 11.57 -16.95
C ALA A 119 5.60 12.97 -17.47
N ALA A 120 5.91 14.03 -16.71
CA ALA A 120 5.71 15.42 -17.15
C ALA A 120 6.73 15.82 -18.23
N ALA A 121 7.95 15.29 -18.19
CA ALA A 121 8.97 15.53 -19.22
C ALA A 121 8.66 14.84 -20.56
N ALA A 122 7.91 13.72 -20.55
CA ALA A 122 7.48 13.02 -21.76
C ALA A 122 6.33 13.71 -22.51
N ALA A 123 5.72 14.75 -21.93
CA ALA A 123 4.66 15.53 -22.55
C ALA A 123 5.15 16.78 -23.30
N ALA A 124 6.47 16.97 -23.44
CA ALA A 124 7.01 17.98 -24.36
C ALA A 124 6.65 17.59 -25.81
N PRO A 125 6.11 18.51 -26.63
CA PRO A 125 5.84 18.21 -28.04
C PRO A 125 7.14 17.76 -28.72
N PRO A 126 7.10 16.73 -29.59
CA PRO A 126 8.31 16.26 -30.27
C PRO A 126 8.97 17.45 -30.99
N PRO A 127 10.31 17.62 -30.88
CA PRO A 127 11.00 18.61 -31.68
C PRO A 127 10.68 18.33 -33.15
N GLY A 128 10.28 19.39 -33.87
CA GLY A 128 9.76 19.31 -35.22
C GLY A 128 10.63 18.40 -36.09
N LEU A 129 9.98 17.44 -36.76
CA LEU A 129 10.59 16.64 -37.81
C LEU A 129 11.07 17.59 -38.91
N GLU A 130 12.34 18.00 -38.85
CA GLU A 130 13.04 18.55 -40.01
C GLU A 130 13.16 17.42 -41.03
N VAL A 131 12.31 17.47 -42.04
CA VAL A 131 12.36 16.60 -43.20
C VAL A 131 13.65 16.93 -43.96
N ILE A 132 14.68 16.12 -43.75
CA ILE A 132 15.86 16.10 -44.61
C ILE A 132 15.42 15.54 -45.96
N VAL A 133 15.25 16.43 -46.95
CA VAL A 133 15.08 16.05 -48.35
C VAL A 133 16.45 15.70 -48.90
N ILE A 134 16.69 14.41 -49.17
CA ILE A 134 17.86 13.95 -49.91
C ILE A 134 17.52 14.06 -51.40
N PRO A 135 18.10 14.99 -52.18
CA PRO A 135 17.92 14.99 -53.62
C PRO A 135 18.58 13.75 -54.22
N GLY A 136 17.78 12.91 -54.89
CA GLY A 136 18.23 11.72 -55.59
C GLY A 136 19.11 12.06 -56.81
N PRO A 137 20.08 11.21 -57.17
CA PRO A 137 21.08 11.52 -58.17
C PRO A 137 20.51 11.40 -59.60
N ALA A 138 20.58 12.50 -60.34
CA ALA A 138 20.71 12.61 -61.80
C ALA A 138 19.84 11.68 -62.67
N GLU A 139 18.69 12.18 -63.14
CA GLU A 139 18.22 11.82 -64.48
C GLU A 139 18.87 12.77 -65.50
N THR A 140 20.03 12.35 -66.01
CA THR A 140 20.51 12.79 -67.32
C THR A 140 20.52 11.55 -68.21
N ALA A 141 19.62 11.49 -69.20
CA ALA A 141 19.95 11.25 -70.61
C ALA A 141 18.75 10.77 -71.45
N ALA A 142 18.55 11.49 -72.57
CA ALA A 142 18.20 11.00 -73.92
C ALA A 142 16.87 10.23 -74.09
N ARG A 143 15.96 10.65 -74.97
CA ARG A 143 16.14 10.74 -76.43
C ARG A 143 14.94 11.43 -77.07
#